data_AF-A0A356EI96-F1
#
_entry.id   AF-A0A356EI96-F1
#
_cell.length_a   1.000
_cell.length_b   1.000
_cell.length_c   1.000
_cell.angle_alpha   90.00
_cell.angle_beta   90.00
_cell.angle_gamma   90.00
#
_symmetry.space_group_name_H-M   'P 1'
#
loop_
_entity.id
_entity.type
_entity.pdbx_description
1 polymer ?
#
loop_
_entity_poly.entity_id
_entity_poly.type
_entity_poly.pdbx_seq_one_letter_code
_entity_poly.pdbx_strand_id
1 'polypeptide(L)'
;MSVYVTIEDREGESLSEVFELSELPKHLPQQGNCLPFVRETADTMFNWLQAPHLLAELDKLGATNLPIAASKELDRLVKLCRKYTGQNEILIRFYGETGRVE
;
A
#
# COMPACT_ATOMS: atom_id res chain seq x y z
N MET A 1 -1.66 14.93 -3.05
CA MET A 1 -0.35 14.78 -2.39
C MET A 1 0.05 13.31 -2.51
N SER A 2 1.19 12.90 -1.97
CA SER A 2 1.69 11.53 -2.15
C SER A 2 1.39 10.64 -0.94
N VAL A 3 1.33 9.33 -1.19
CA VAL A 3 1.23 8.29 -0.16
C VAL A 3 2.54 7.52 -0.14
N TYR A 4 3.14 7.36 1.02
CA TYR A 4 4.33 6.55 1.22
C TYR A 4 3.93 5.16 1.70
N VAL A 5 4.70 4.17 1.29
CA VAL A 5 4.50 2.76 1.67
C VAL A 5 5.76 2.23 2.34
N THR A 6 5.56 1.57 3.48
CA THR A 6 6.61 0.81 4.16
C THR A 6 6.08 -0.54 4.64
N ILE A 7 6.99 -1.49 4.83
CA ILE A 7 6.73 -2.74 5.54
C ILE A 7 7.38 -2.61 6.89
N GLU A 8 6.61 -2.76 7.95
CA GLU A 8 7.07 -2.72 9.33
C GLU A 8 6.91 -4.10 9.98
N ASP A 9 7.71 -4.37 11.01
CA ASP A 9 7.44 -5.45 11.95
C ASP A 9 6.49 -5.01 13.08
N ARG A 10 6.34 -5.84 14.11
CA ARG A 10 5.53 -5.55 15.30
C ARG A 10 6.10 -4.44 16.19
N GLU A 11 7.39 -4.16 16.08
CA GLU A 11 8.09 -3.13 16.85
C GLU A 11 8.08 -1.78 16.11
N GLY A 12 7.64 -1.77 14.84
CA GLY A 12 7.56 -0.59 13.99
C GLY A 12 8.84 -0.36 13.18
N GLU A 13 9.76 -1.32 13.15
CA GLU A 13 10.99 -1.20 12.37
C GLU A 13 10.70 -1.45 10.88
N SER A 14 11.18 -0.55 10.01
CA SER A 14 11.00 -0.69 8.57
C SER A 14 11.86 -1.81 8.00
N LEU A 15 11.22 -2.88 7.53
CA LEU A 15 11.81 -4.06 6.92
C LEU A 15 12.07 -3.91 5.40
N SER A 16 11.67 -2.77 4.82
CA SER A 16 11.85 -2.46 3.41
C SER A 16 12.13 -0.98 3.19
N GLU A 17 12.72 -0.64 2.03
CA GLU A 17 12.84 0.74 1.59
C GLU A 17 11.44 1.37 1.43
N VAL A 18 11.26 2.54 2.05
CA VAL A 18 10.08 3.37 1.87
C VAL A 18 10.04 3.88 0.43
N PHE A 19 8.88 3.77 -0.21
CA PHE A 19 8.69 4.38 -1.52
C PHE A 19 7.38 5.16 -1.61
N GLU A 20 7.39 6.10 -2.53
CA GLU A 20 6.30 7.03 -2.78
C GLU A 20 5.36 6.50 -3.87
N LEU A 21 4.07 6.70 -3.64
CA LEU A 21 2.97 6.56 -4.58
C LEU A 21 2.39 7.95 -4.83
N SER A 22 2.66 8.49 -6.01
CA SER A 22 2.28 9.86 -6.39
C SER A 22 1.05 9.89 -7.32
N GLU A 23 0.88 8.84 -8.13
CA GLU A 23 -0.17 8.76 -9.14
C GLU A 23 -1.23 7.72 -8.77
N LEU A 24 -0.83 6.54 -8.28
CA LEU A 24 -1.72 5.45 -7.91
C LEU A 24 -2.84 5.84 -6.93
N PRO A 25 -2.61 6.65 -5.87
CA PRO A 25 -3.65 7.03 -4.92
C PRO A 25 -4.86 7.73 -5.57
N LYS A 26 -4.64 8.44 -6.69
CA LYS A 26 -5.69 9.15 -7.44
C LYS A 26 -6.65 8.20 -8.16
N HIS A 27 -6.24 6.94 -8.34
CA HIS A 27 -6.98 5.91 -9.05
C HIS A 27 -7.53 4.82 -8.13
N LEU A 28 -7.32 4.93 -6.80
CA LEU A 28 -7.84 3.96 -5.86
C LEU A 28 -9.37 3.98 -5.85
N PRO A 29 -10.02 2.81 -5.75
CA PRO A 29 -11.47 2.73 -5.69
C PRO A 29 -11.99 3.36 -4.39
N GLN A 30 -13.17 3.99 -4.47
CA GLN A 30 -13.86 4.55 -3.29
C GLN A 30 -14.64 3.49 -2.49
N GLN A 31 -14.73 2.27 -2.99
CA GLN A 31 -15.42 1.14 -2.35
C GLN A 31 -14.48 -0.07 -2.28
N GLY A 32 -14.61 -0.87 -1.22
CA GLY A 32 -13.71 -1.96 -0.91
C GLY A 32 -13.45 -2.09 0.58
N ASN A 33 -12.63 -3.06 0.95
CA ASN A 33 -12.25 -3.36 2.33
C ASN A 33 -10.89 -2.77 2.69
N CYS A 34 -10.04 -2.45 1.70
CA CYS A 34 -8.68 -1.98 1.95
C CYS A 34 -8.40 -0.63 1.27
N LEU A 35 -8.43 -0.59 -0.06
CA LEU A 35 -7.97 0.58 -0.83
C LEU A 35 -8.70 1.91 -0.54
N PRO A 36 -10.01 1.94 -0.17
CA PRO A 36 -10.69 3.21 0.16
C PRO A 36 -10.16 3.94 1.40
N PHE A 37 -9.43 3.22 2.26
CA PHE A 37 -8.85 3.76 3.48
C PHE A 37 -7.47 4.36 3.25
N VAL A 38 -6.77 3.96 2.18
CA VAL A 38 -5.46 4.51 1.81
C VAL A 38 -5.63 5.95 1.31
N ARG A 39 -5.18 6.91 2.11
CA ARG A 39 -5.33 8.35 1.84
C ARG A 39 -4.07 9.11 2.24
N GLU A 40 -3.82 10.22 1.55
CA GLU A 40 -2.72 11.15 1.87
C GLU A 40 -2.90 11.86 3.24
N THR A 41 -4.10 11.81 3.83
CA THR A 41 -4.42 12.50 5.09
C THR A 41 -4.49 11.56 6.29
N ALA A 42 -4.29 10.25 6.09
CA ALA A 42 -4.45 9.26 7.14
C ALA A 42 -3.35 8.20 7.08
N ASP A 43 -2.95 7.73 8.25
CA ASP A 43 -2.15 6.53 8.37
C ASP A 43 -3.07 5.30 8.27
N THR A 44 -2.69 4.32 7.47
CA THR A 44 -3.43 3.08 7.30
C THR A 44 -2.46 1.91 7.27
N MET A 45 -2.69 0.95 8.17
CA MET A 45 -1.88 -0.25 8.28
C MET A 45 -2.73 -1.48 7.98
N PHE A 46 -2.17 -2.42 7.24
CA PHE A 46 -2.76 -3.73 7.00
C PHE A 46 -1.86 -4.81 7.56
N ASN A 47 -2.40 -5.59 8.49
CA ASN A 47 -1.68 -6.72 9.06
C ASN A 47 -1.70 -7.95 8.12
N TRP A 48 -1.02 -9.01 8.54
CA TRP A 48 -0.95 -10.27 7.80
C TRP A 48 -2.31 -10.92 7.47
N LEU A 49 -3.37 -10.70 8.28
CA LEU A 49 -4.73 -11.18 7.98
C LEU A 49 -5.40 -10.35 6.89
N GLN A 50 -5.08 -9.06 6.81
CA GLN A 50 -5.65 -8.12 5.85
C GLN A 50 -4.87 -8.07 4.52
N ALA A 51 -3.56 -8.39 4.55
CA ALA A 51 -2.70 -8.37 3.38
C ALA A 51 -3.23 -9.17 2.16
N PRO A 52 -3.84 -10.37 2.33
CA PRO A 52 -4.46 -11.08 1.21
C PRO A 52 -5.64 -10.33 0.58
N HIS A 53 -6.44 -9.62 1.38
CA HIS A 53 -7.55 -8.82 0.89
C HIS A 53 -7.06 -7.57 0.15
N LEU A 54 -6.03 -6.91 0.68
CA LEU A 54 -5.34 -5.80 0.02
C LEU A 54 -4.79 -6.24 -1.33
N LEU A 55 -4.07 -7.37 -1.37
CA LEU A 55 -3.51 -7.91 -2.60
C LEU A 55 -4.58 -8.22 -3.64
N ALA A 56 -5.70 -8.83 -3.23
CA ALA A 56 -6.81 -9.12 -4.14
C ALA A 56 -7.45 -7.85 -4.72
N GLU A 57 -7.53 -6.76 -3.95
CA GLU A 57 -8.01 -5.46 -4.46
C GLU A 57 -7.00 -4.82 -5.41
N LEU A 58 -5.70 -4.90 -5.13
CA LEU A 58 -4.64 -4.39 -6.01
C LEU A 58 -4.59 -5.16 -7.34
N ASP A 59 -4.74 -6.48 -7.32
CA ASP A 59 -4.81 -7.31 -8.53
C ASP A 59 -6.04 -6.96 -9.38
N LYS A 60 -7.20 -6.71 -8.76
CA LYS A 60 -8.39 -6.20 -9.47
C LYS A 60 -8.16 -4.83 -10.09
N LEU A 61 -7.49 -3.93 -9.36
CA LEU A 61 -7.12 -2.61 -9.87
C LEU A 61 -6.17 -2.73 -11.08
N GLY A 62 -5.27 -3.70 -11.07
CA GLY A 62 -4.37 -3.99 -12.19
C GLY A 62 -5.06 -4.48 -13.46
N ALA A 63 -6.29 -4.98 -13.35
CA ALA A 63 -7.13 -5.34 -14.50
C ALA A 63 -7.85 -4.12 -15.12
N THR A 64 -7.73 -2.93 -14.52
CA THR A 64 -8.30 -1.69 -15.04
C THR A 64 -7.31 -0.92 -15.90
N ASN A 65 -7.81 0.01 -16.72
CA ASN A 65 -6.96 0.82 -17.58
C ASN A 65 -6.34 1.98 -16.79
N LEU A 66 -5.14 1.77 -16.25
CA LEU A 66 -4.37 2.78 -15.52
C LEU A 66 -3.36 3.49 -16.42
N PRO A 67 -3.04 4.78 -16.15
CA PRO A 67 -1.92 5.43 -16.81
C PRO A 67 -0.59 4.75 -16.46
N ILE A 68 0.40 4.89 -17.35
CA ILE A 68 1.70 4.21 -17.26
C ILE A 68 2.38 4.45 -15.91
N ALA A 69 2.30 5.67 -15.37
CA ALA A 69 2.90 6.01 -14.08
C ALA A 69 2.23 5.24 -12.92
N ALA A 70 0.90 5.30 -12.82
CA ALA A 70 0.14 4.56 -11.80
C ALA A 70 0.30 3.03 -11.94
N SER A 71 0.40 2.51 -13.17
CA SER A 71 0.61 1.08 -13.41
C SER A 71 1.98 0.59 -12.91
N LYS A 72 3.04 1.39 -13.08
CA LYS A 72 4.37 1.08 -12.53
C LYS A 72 4.39 1.08 -11.01
N GLU A 73 3.75 2.09 -10.41
CA GLU A 73 3.58 2.18 -8.96
C GLU A 73 2.79 0.97 -8.41
N LEU A 74 1.72 0.57 -9.10
CA LEU A 74 0.93 -0.61 -8.75
C LEU A 74 1.73 -1.91 -8.84
N ASP A 75 2.51 -2.11 -9.92
CA ASP A 75 3.36 -3.30 -10.06
C ASP A 75 4.38 -3.41 -8.91
N ARG A 76 5.03 -2.30 -8.55
CA ARG A 76 5.95 -2.25 -7.40
C ARG A 76 5.23 -2.61 -6.10
N LEU A 77 4.06 -2.04 -5.87
CA LEU A 77 3.25 -2.31 -4.68
C LEU A 77 2.79 -3.77 -4.60
N VAL A 78 2.25 -4.32 -5.70
CA VAL A 78 1.80 -5.71 -5.77
C VAL A 78 2.96 -6.68 -5.50
N LYS A 79 4.15 -6.42 -6.07
CA LYS A 79 5.34 -7.23 -5.80
C LYS A 79 5.74 -7.20 -4.32
N LEU A 80 5.70 -6.02 -3.70
CA LEU A 80 5.96 -5.86 -2.27
C LEU A 80 4.93 -6.64 -1.45
N CYS A 81 3.63 -6.40 -1.67
CA CYS A 81 2.57 -7.10 -0.95
C CYS A 81 2.70 -8.62 -1.12
N ARG A 82 2.97 -9.14 -2.33
CA ARG A 82 3.17 -10.58 -2.57
C ARG A 82 4.37 -11.16 -1.82
N LYS A 83 5.48 -10.42 -1.76
CA LYS A 83 6.69 -10.87 -1.04
C LYS A 83 6.42 -11.08 0.46
N TYR A 84 5.60 -10.20 1.03
CA TYR A 84 5.36 -10.13 2.47
C TYR A 84 4.05 -10.81 2.89
N THR A 85 3.10 -11.06 1.98
CA THR A 85 1.85 -11.78 2.29
C THR A 85 2.14 -13.16 2.91
N GLY A 86 1.45 -13.46 4.01
CA GLY A 86 1.58 -14.74 4.73
C GLY A 86 2.74 -14.80 5.71
N GLN A 87 3.57 -13.76 5.79
CA GLN A 87 4.50 -13.61 6.91
C GLN A 87 3.70 -13.13 8.13
N ASN A 88 3.84 -13.83 9.24
CA ASN A 88 3.28 -13.35 10.50
C ASN A 88 4.09 -12.13 10.95
N GLU A 89 3.48 -11.27 11.77
CA GLU A 89 4.18 -10.18 12.48
C GLU A 89 4.63 -8.99 11.62
N ILE A 90 4.17 -8.91 10.38
CA ILE A 90 4.39 -7.75 9.52
C ILE A 90 3.15 -6.87 9.37
N LEU A 91 3.40 -5.59 9.09
CA LEU A 91 2.41 -4.58 8.79
C LEU A 91 2.78 -3.89 7.47
N ILE A 92 1.80 -3.75 6.57
CA ILE A 92 1.93 -2.94 5.37
C ILE A 92 1.33 -1.58 5.70
N ARG A 93 2.18 -0.57 5.87
CA ARG A 93 1.76 0.77 6.26
C ARG A 93 1.74 1.70 5.05
N PHE A 94 0.66 2.47 4.95
CA PHE A 94 0.45 3.56 4.02
C PHE A 94 0.28 4.84 4.82
N TYR A 95 1.05 5.87 4.50
CA TYR A 95 0.96 7.13 5.23
C TYR A 95 1.21 8.33 4.32
N GLY A 96 0.56 9.45 4.62
CA GLY A 96 0.81 10.71 3.93
C GLY A 96 2.11 11.39 4.37
N GLU A 97 2.47 12.49 3.73
CA GLU A 97 3.68 13.26 4.02
C GLU A 97 3.77 13.73 5.49
N THR A 98 2.64 13.93 6.15
CA THR A 98 2.54 14.29 7.59
C THR A 98 2.73 13.12 8.56
N GLY A 99 2.69 11.87 8.08
CA GLY A 99 2.91 10.66 8.88
C GLY A 99 4.36 10.19 8.90
N ARG A 100 5.25 10.88 8.17
CA ARG A 100 6.69 10.60 8.15
C ARG A 100 7.28 11.02 9.49
N VAL A 101 7.45 10.06 10.40
CA VAL A 101 8.25 10.28 11.60
C VAL A 101 9.71 10.22 11.16
N GLU A 102 10.43 11.34 11.34
CA GLU A 102 11.88 11.47 11.10
C GLU A 102 12.71 10.52 11.99
#